data_AF-A0A2A5D072-F1
#
_entry.id   AF-A0A2A5D072-F1
#
_cell.length_a   1.000
_cell.length_b   1.000
_cell.length_c   1.000
_cell.angle_alpha   90.00
_cell.angle_beta   90.00
_cell.angle_gamma   90.00
#
_symmetry.space_group_name_H-M   'P 1'
#
loop_
_entity.id
_entity.type
_entity.pdbx_description
1 polymer ?
#
loop_
_entity_poly.entity_id
_entity_poly.type
_entity_poly.pdbx_seq_one_letter_code
_entity_poly.pdbx_strand_id
1 'polypeptide(L)'
;MKKYSIGLSLIVLLCSFSSVQLLADATTDLIDMQHRWAKVNYTKNSKANRKIFKQLVKDSVKLSEQHAQSAEITTWTGIINSSYAGVASGLSGLSYAKKAKKFFEKAIKINARALDGSAYTSLGTLYFKVPGWPLGFGDDDKALELLKKGLQINPDGIDSNYFYADYLYDQKDYKEAISYLEKALNAPARSNRPNADKGRIEDINKLLAEINHELD
;
A
#
# COMPACT_ATOMS: atom_id res chain seq x y z
N MET A 1 34.59 -17.51 55.51
CA MET A 1 34.30 -18.32 54.30
C MET A 1 33.23 -17.61 53.49
N LYS A 2 33.58 -17.10 52.30
CA LYS A 2 32.65 -16.41 51.39
C LYS A 2 31.90 -17.45 50.54
N LYS A 3 30.58 -17.33 50.40
CA LYS A 3 29.81 -17.98 49.33
C LYS A 3 29.05 -16.88 48.57
N TYR A 4 29.49 -16.60 47.35
CA TYR A 4 28.72 -15.80 46.40
C TYR A 4 27.79 -16.76 45.65
N SER A 5 26.47 -16.57 45.75
CA SER A 5 25.52 -17.20 44.84
C SER A 5 25.53 -16.43 43.52
N ILE A 6 26.18 -17.00 42.51
CA ILE A 6 25.99 -16.63 41.11
C ILE A 6 24.75 -17.41 40.64
N GLY A 7 23.67 -16.71 40.33
CA GLY A 7 22.48 -17.39 39.86
C GLY A 7 21.37 -16.43 39.46
N LEU A 8 21.61 -15.54 38.49
CA LEU A 8 20.53 -14.82 37.81
C LEU A 8 20.97 -14.16 36.47
N SER A 9 21.56 -14.90 35.51
CA SER A 9 21.89 -14.31 34.18
C SER A 9 21.60 -15.18 32.95
N LEU A 10 20.89 -16.31 33.06
CA LEU A 10 20.69 -17.19 31.88
C LEU A 10 19.34 -17.05 31.16
N ILE A 11 18.35 -16.33 31.72
CA ILE A 11 16.99 -16.24 31.15
C ILE A 11 16.80 -15.06 30.17
N VAL A 12 17.66 -14.04 30.23
CA VAL A 12 17.55 -12.83 29.37
C VAL A 12 18.08 -13.07 27.95
N LEU A 13 18.96 -14.05 27.74
CA LEU A 13 19.60 -14.31 26.43
C LEU A 13 18.72 -15.09 25.44
N LEU A 14 17.78 -15.91 25.93
CA LEU A 14 16.91 -16.75 25.09
C LEU A 14 15.74 -15.96 24.48
N CYS A 15 15.18 -14.98 25.21
CA CYS A 15 14.07 -14.16 24.70
C CYS A 15 14.50 -13.21 23.58
N SER A 16 15.75 -12.73 23.60
CA SER A 16 16.28 -11.78 22.63
C SER A 16 16.58 -12.42 21.26
N PHE A 17 16.90 -13.72 21.23
CA PHE A 17 17.11 -14.45 19.96
C PHE A 17 15.81 -14.64 19.16
N SER A 18 14.70 -14.99 19.82
CA SER A 18 13.41 -15.22 19.14
C SER A 18 12.82 -13.94 18.52
N SER A 19 12.99 -12.78 19.19
CA SER A 19 12.51 -11.51 18.66
C SER A 19 13.27 -11.03 17.42
N VAL A 20 14.58 -11.28 17.37
CA VAL A 20 15.42 -10.89 16.21
C VAL A 20 15.08 -11.73 14.99
N GLN A 21 14.86 -13.03 15.16
CA GLN A 21 14.45 -13.91 14.05
C GLN A 21 13.10 -13.50 13.47
N LEU A 22 12.10 -13.22 14.32
CA LEU A 22 10.76 -12.82 13.87
C LEU A 22 10.77 -11.52 13.05
N LEU A 23 11.60 -10.54 13.43
CA LEU A 23 11.75 -9.28 12.69
C LEU A 23 12.45 -9.47 11.33
N ALA A 24 13.45 -10.36 11.27
CA ALA A 24 14.14 -10.70 10.02
C ALA A 24 13.21 -11.42 9.03
N ASP A 25 12.39 -12.34 9.53
CA ASP A 25 11.38 -13.05 8.74
C ASP A 25 10.33 -12.06 8.21
N ALA A 26 9.80 -11.18 9.06
CA ALA A 26 8.82 -10.15 8.66
C ALA A 26 9.37 -9.20 7.57
N THR A 27 10.64 -8.82 7.66
CA THR A 27 11.30 -7.96 6.66
C THR A 27 11.44 -8.67 5.32
N THR A 28 11.87 -9.94 5.35
CA THR A 28 12.03 -10.77 4.14
C THR A 28 10.70 -11.02 3.46
N ASP A 29 9.69 -11.41 4.24
CA ASP A 29 8.33 -11.67 3.76
C ASP A 29 7.70 -10.42 3.13
N LEU A 30 7.92 -9.25 3.75
CA LEU A 30 7.47 -7.96 3.24
C LEU A 30 8.07 -7.68 1.85
N ILE A 31 9.38 -7.87 1.68
CA ILE A 31 10.06 -7.61 0.41
C ILE A 31 9.59 -8.58 -0.69
N ASP A 32 9.47 -9.89 -0.39
CA ASP A 32 8.93 -10.87 -1.35
C ASP A 32 7.52 -10.48 -1.81
N MET A 33 6.65 -10.13 -0.86
CA MET A 33 5.29 -9.71 -1.15
C MET A 33 5.24 -8.48 -2.07
N GLN A 34 6.10 -7.49 -1.84
CA GLN A 34 6.22 -6.29 -2.69
C GLN A 34 6.66 -6.62 -4.12
N HIS A 35 7.66 -7.48 -4.26
CA HIS A 35 8.19 -7.88 -5.57
C HIS A 35 7.17 -8.69 -6.37
N ARG A 36 6.49 -9.62 -5.70
CA ARG A 36 5.41 -10.41 -6.29
C ARG A 36 4.24 -9.53 -6.72
N TRP A 37 3.84 -8.57 -5.89
CA TRP A 37 2.82 -7.58 -6.26
C TRP A 37 3.23 -6.80 -7.50
N ALA A 38 4.43 -6.21 -7.52
CA ALA A 38 4.89 -5.42 -8.65
C ALA A 38 4.88 -6.23 -9.96
N LYS A 39 5.37 -7.49 -9.89
CA LYS A 39 5.35 -8.41 -11.03
C LYS A 39 3.94 -8.66 -11.54
N VAL A 40 2.98 -9.00 -10.68
CA VAL A 40 1.61 -9.33 -11.14
C VAL A 40 0.79 -8.09 -11.52
N ASN A 41 1.04 -6.95 -10.88
CA ASN A 41 0.31 -5.71 -11.10
C ASN A 41 0.66 -5.05 -12.45
N TYR A 42 1.96 -5.03 -12.79
CA TYR A 42 2.45 -4.38 -14.01
C TYR A 42 2.66 -5.34 -15.19
N THR A 43 2.41 -6.65 -15.02
CA THR A 43 2.35 -7.57 -16.17
C THR A 43 0.97 -7.50 -16.82
N LYS A 44 0.93 -7.45 -18.16
CA LYS A 44 -0.31 -7.44 -18.97
C LYS A 44 -1.36 -8.42 -18.44
N ASN A 45 -2.58 -7.93 -18.24
CA ASN A 45 -3.67 -8.71 -17.63
C ASN A 45 -4.04 -9.93 -18.50
N SER A 46 -3.70 -11.13 -18.02
CA SER A 46 -4.08 -12.41 -18.61
C SER A 46 -4.88 -13.24 -17.59
N LYS A 47 -5.66 -14.23 -18.05
CA LYS A 47 -6.39 -15.14 -17.13
C LYS A 47 -5.45 -15.84 -16.14
N ALA A 48 -4.24 -16.20 -16.58
CA ALA A 48 -3.21 -16.77 -15.74
C ALA A 48 -2.75 -15.78 -14.65
N ASN A 49 -2.48 -14.52 -15.04
CA ASN A 49 -2.08 -13.46 -14.10
C ASN A 49 -3.16 -13.18 -13.06
N ARG A 50 -4.45 -13.20 -13.44
CA ARG A 50 -5.56 -13.08 -12.47
C ARG A 50 -5.57 -14.20 -11.44
N LYS A 51 -5.24 -15.44 -11.82
CA LYS A 51 -5.13 -16.57 -10.88
C LYS A 51 -3.95 -16.39 -9.93
N ILE A 52 -2.80 -15.96 -10.45
CA ILE A 52 -1.59 -15.69 -9.64
C ILE A 52 -1.86 -14.54 -8.66
N PHE A 53 -2.49 -13.46 -9.12
CA PHE A 53 -2.84 -12.32 -8.27
C PHE A 53 -3.82 -12.72 -7.16
N LYS A 54 -4.84 -13.54 -7.49
CA LYS A 54 -5.76 -14.07 -6.47
C LYS A 54 -5.04 -14.94 -5.44
N GLN A 55 -4.03 -15.70 -5.85
CA GLN A 55 -3.21 -16.47 -4.90
C GLN A 55 -2.38 -15.54 -4.01
N LEU A 56 -1.77 -14.50 -4.57
CA LEU A 56 -1.04 -13.48 -3.80
C LEU A 56 -1.94 -12.80 -2.75
N VAL A 57 -3.22 -12.55 -3.06
CA VAL A 57 -4.18 -12.05 -2.07
C VAL A 57 -4.37 -13.02 -0.89
N LYS A 58 -4.42 -14.34 -1.14
CA LYS A 58 -4.55 -15.32 -0.06
C LYS A 58 -3.28 -15.38 0.79
N ASP A 59 -2.13 -15.37 0.13
CA ASP A 59 -0.82 -15.45 0.79
C ASP A 59 -0.59 -14.21 1.67
N SER A 60 -0.94 -13.00 1.20
CA SER A 60 -0.79 -11.77 1.97
C SER A 60 -1.71 -11.69 3.19
N VAL A 61 -2.91 -12.30 3.13
CA VAL A 61 -3.79 -12.40 4.30
C VAL A 61 -3.18 -13.32 5.34
N LYS A 62 -2.74 -14.52 4.94
CA LYS A 62 -2.06 -15.46 5.85
C LYS A 62 -0.82 -14.83 6.50
N LEU A 63 -0.03 -14.10 5.72
CA LEU A 63 1.14 -13.41 6.21
C LEU A 63 0.80 -12.33 7.25
N SER A 64 -0.27 -11.55 7.02
CA SER A 64 -0.75 -10.55 7.99
C SER A 64 -1.29 -11.18 9.28
N GLU A 65 -1.81 -12.42 9.22
CA GLU A 65 -2.22 -13.17 10.42
C GLU A 65 -1.01 -13.64 11.23
N GLN A 66 0.04 -14.11 10.56
CA GLN A 66 1.30 -14.52 11.19
C GLN A 66 2.05 -13.34 11.83
N HIS A 67 1.98 -12.17 11.18
CA HIS A 67 2.62 -10.93 11.64
C HIS A 67 1.58 -9.89 12.08
N ALA A 68 0.69 -10.29 13.01
CA ALA A 68 -0.50 -9.53 13.37
C ALA A 68 -0.28 -8.08 13.83
N GLN A 69 0.93 -7.75 14.31
CA GLN A 69 1.35 -6.44 14.81
C GLN A 69 2.22 -5.65 13.80
N SER A 70 2.50 -6.17 12.60
CA SER A 70 3.19 -5.39 11.57
C SER A 70 2.20 -4.53 10.80
N ALA A 71 2.33 -3.21 10.96
CA ALA A 71 1.58 -2.24 10.16
C ALA A 71 1.98 -2.28 8.68
N GLU A 72 3.25 -2.58 8.40
CA GLU A 72 3.82 -2.65 7.06
C GLU A 72 3.20 -3.81 6.28
N ILE A 73 3.23 -5.02 6.83
CA ILE A 73 2.61 -6.21 6.20
C ILE A 73 1.11 -5.99 6.07
N THR A 74 0.44 -5.50 7.12
CA THR A 74 -1.00 -5.22 7.09
C THR A 74 -1.35 -4.20 5.99
N THR A 75 -0.54 -3.14 5.81
CA THR A 75 -0.73 -2.14 4.75
C THR A 75 -0.59 -2.79 3.38
N TRP A 76 0.43 -3.61 3.15
CA TRP A 76 0.62 -4.28 1.86
C TRP A 76 -0.45 -5.32 1.54
N THR A 77 -0.98 -6.02 2.55
CA THR A 77 -2.17 -6.86 2.39
C THR A 77 -3.36 -6.03 1.91
N GLY A 78 -3.53 -4.81 2.43
CA GLY A 78 -4.50 -3.84 1.93
C GLY A 78 -4.26 -3.45 0.46
N ILE A 79 -3.03 -3.07 0.11
CA ILE A 79 -2.64 -2.69 -1.27
C ILE A 79 -2.95 -3.83 -2.24
N ILE A 80 -2.56 -5.06 -1.92
CA ILE A 80 -2.79 -6.24 -2.76
C ILE A 80 -4.29 -6.52 -2.96
N ASN A 81 -5.10 -6.38 -1.91
CA ASN A 81 -6.56 -6.51 -2.03
C ASN A 81 -7.15 -5.39 -2.89
N SER A 82 -6.67 -4.15 -2.72
CA SER A 82 -7.12 -2.98 -3.50
C SER A 82 -6.80 -3.14 -4.99
N SER A 83 -5.56 -3.49 -5.34
CA SER A 83 -5.16 -3.75 -6.73
C SER A 83 -5.95 -4.90 -7.36
N TYR A 84 -6.18 -5.99 -6.61
CA TYR A 84 -6.98 -7.10 -7.12
C TYR A 84 -8.45 -6.73 -7.30
N ALA A 85 -8.99 -5.79 -6.52
CA ALA A 85 -10.35 -5.29 -6.69
C ALA A 85 -10.57 -4.72 -8.10
N GLY A 86 -9.62 -3.92 -8.60
CA GLY A 86 -9.64 -3.36 -9.95
C GLY A 86 -9.59 -4.45 -11.04
N VAL A 87 -8.87 -5.54 -10.79
CA VAL A 87 -8.74 -6.67 -11.73
C VAL A 87 -9.97 -7.58 -11.74
N ALA A 88 -10.61 -7.81 -10.59
CA ALA A 88 -11.73 -8.72 -10.44
C ALA A 88 -13.07 -8.12 -10.92
N SER A 89 -13.21 -6.79 -10.82
CA SER A 89 -14.36 -5.96 -11.21
C SER A 89 -15.73 -6.38 -10.62
N GLY A 90 -16.75 -5.54 -10.79
CA GLY A 90 -18.12 -5.78 -10.30
C GLY A 90 -18.22 -6.05 -8.80
N LEU A 91 -19.18 -6.91 -8.42
CA LEU A 91 -19.42 -7.28 -7.00
C LEU A 91 -18.23 -7.96 -6.34
N SER A 92 -17.45 -8.74 -7.12
CA SER A 92 -16.22 -9.36 -6.61
C SER A 92 -15.19 -8.29 -6.27
N GLY A 93 -14.97 -7.32 -7.17
CA GLY A 93 -14.06 -6.19 -6.94
C GLY A 93 -14.43 -5.42 -5.67
N LEU A 94 -15.70 -5.06 -5.51
CA LEU A 94 -16.18 -4.36 -4.34
C LEU A 94 -15.96 -5.13 -3.01
N SER A 95 -16.09 -6.45 -3.03
CA SER A 95 -15.76 -7.30 -1.86
C SER A 95 -14.29 -7.17 -1.45
N TYR A 96 -13.37 -7.17 -2.42
CA TYR A 96 -11.94 -6.99 -2.17
C TYR A 96 -11.60 -5.57 -1.73
N ALA A 97 -12.25 -4.54 -2.29
CA ALA A 97 -12.10 -3.17 -1.82
C ALA A 97 -12.54 -3.00 -0.35
N LYS A 98 -13.66 -3.63 0.05
CA LYS A 98 -14.12 -3.63 1.46
C LYS A 98 -13.13 -4.35 2.38
N LYS A 99 -12.43 -5.39 1.92
CA LYS A 99 -11.34 -6.04 2.68
C LYS A 99 -10.12 -5.13 2.80
N ALA A 100 -9.70 -4.52 1.70
CA ALA A 100 -8.58 -3.58 1.66
C ALA A 100 -8.79 -2.42 2.65
N LYS A 101 -9.99 -1.82 2.67
CA LYS A 101 -10.40 -0.80 3.66
C LYS A 101 -10.11 -1.24 5.10
N LYS A 102 -10.56 -2.43 5.48
CA LYS A 102 -10.34 -2.97 6.85
C LYS A 102 -8.86 -3.16 7.17
N PHE A 103 -8.06 -3.61 6.20
CA PHE A 103 -6.61 -3.74 6.38
C PHE A 103 -5.93 -2.39 6.57
N PHE A 104 -6.27 -1.38 5.77
CA PHE A 104 -5.71 -0.04 5.95
C PHE A 104 -6.11 0.59 7.29
N GLU A 105 -7.37 0.47 7.69
CA GLU A 105 -7.83 0.94 9.00
C GLU A 105 -7.10 0.22 10.15
N LYS A 106 -6.86 -1.08 10.03
CA LYS A 106 -6.06 -1.84 11.00
C LYS A 106 -4.61 -1.35 11.02
N ALA A 107 -3.98 -1.17 9.86
CA ALA A 107 -2.59 -0.70 9.77
C ALA A 107 -2.42 0.69 10.39
N ILE A 108 -3.36 1.62 10.13
CA ILE A 108 -3.36 2.96 10.73
C ILE A 108 -3.45 2.89 12.25
N LYS A 109 -4.25 1.96 12.81
CA LYS A 109 -4.35 1.75 14.26
C LYS A 109 -3.05 1.18 14.87
N ILE A 110 -2.34 0.33 14.15
CA ILE A 110 -1.07 -0.25 14.60
C ILE A 110 0.04 0.81 14.57
N ASN A 111 0.25 1.44 13.41
CA ASN A 111 1.20 2.53 13.23
C ASN A 111 0.80 3.37 12.02
N ALA A 112 0.22 4.54 12.29
CA ALA A 112 -0.27 5.47 11.29
C ALA A 112 0.82 6.04 10.35
N ARG A 113 2.10 5.99 10.75
CA ARG A 113 3.24 6.49 9.95
C ARG A 113 4.02 5.39 9.26
N ALA A 114 3.65 4.12 9.44
CA ALA A 114 4.32 3.00 8.77
C ALA A 114 4.32 3.18 7.26
N LEU A 115 5.43 2.81 6.61
CA LEU A 115 5.64 2.98 5.17
C LEU A 115 5.32 4.40 4.69
N ASP A 116 5.77 5.40 5.44
CA ASP A 116 5.57 6.81 5.13
C ASP A 116 4.09 7.16 4.90
N GLY A 117 3.19 6.59 5.71
CA GLY A 117 1.76 6.88 5.63
C GLY A 117 1.03 6.22 4.46
N SER A 118 1.62 5.21 3.80
CA SER A 118 1.04 4.55 2.62
C SER A 118 -0.39 4.03 2.84
N ALA A 119 -0.77 3.67 4.07
CA ALA A 119 -2.13 3.26 4.40
C ALA A 119 -3.15 4.39 4.24
N TYR A 120 -2.78 5.64 4.54
CA TYR A 120 -3.64 6.81 4.32
C TYR A 120 -3.84 7.06 2.82
N THR A 121 -2.75 7.10 2.05
CA THR A 121 -2.80 7.29 0.60
C THR A 121 -3.70 6.24 -0.04
N SER A 122 -3.44 4.96 0.24
CA SER A 122 -4.17 3.84 -0.38
C SER A 122 -5.64 3.77 0.04
N LEU A 123 -5.94 4.11 1.30
CA LEU A 123 -7.32 4.17 1.78
C LEU A 123 -8.07 5.33 1.16
N GLY A 124 -7.44 6.51 1.07
CA GLY A 124 -7.99 7.68 0.38
C GLY A 124 -8.31 7.37 -1.08
N THR A 125 -7.41 6.67 -1.78
CA THR A 125 -7.66 6.21 -3.15
C THR A 125 -8.91 5.34 -3.27
N LEU A 126 -9.13 4.42 -2.33
CA LEU A 126 -10.34 3.60 -2.36
C LEU A 126 -11.61 4.42 -2.19
N TYR A 127 -11.59 5.47 -1.37
CA TYR A 127 -12.78 6.28 -1.11
C TYR A 127 -13.29 7.02 -2.35
N PHE A 128 -12.43 7.48 -3.26
CA PHE A 128 -12.92 8.10 -4.51
C PHE A 128 -13.08 7.11 -5.67
N LYS A 129 -12.40 5.95 -5.64
CA LYS A 129 -12.49 4.95 -6.73
C LYS A 129 -13.64 3.94 -6.60
N VAL A 130 -14.28 3.81 -5.44
CA VAL A 130 -15.40 2.87 -5.25
C VAL A 130 -16.76 3.58 -5.21
N PRO A 131 -17.87 2.93 -5.58
CA PRO A 131 -19.19 3.54 -5.47
C PRO A 131 -19.54 3.94 -4.03
N GLY A 132 -20.32 5.00 -3.87
CA GLY A 132 -20.92 5.41 -2.59
C GLY A 132 -22.02 4.48 -2.09
N TRP A 133 -22.70 4.91 -1.02
CA TRP A 133 -23.87 4.23 -0.47
C TRP A 133 -25.03 4.18 -1.49
N PRO A 134 -25.80 3.08 -1.59
CA PRO A 134 -25.81 1.89 -0.73
C PRO A 134 -24.89 0.75 -1.18
N LEU A 135 -24.22 0.86 -2.32
CA LEU A 135 -23.44 -0.25 -2.88
C LEU A 135 -22.09 -0.39 -2.17
N GLY A 136 -21.32 0.69 -2.13
CA GLY A 136 -19.98 0.71 -1.57
C GLY A 136 -19.84 1.67 -0.39
N PHE A 137 -18.68 2.29 -0.30
CA PHE A 137 -18.30 3.17 0.80
C PHE A 137 -17.59 4.43 0.29
N GLY A 138 -17.68 4.70 -1.01
CA GLY A 138 -17.02 5.85 -1.60
C GLY A 138 -17.55 7.16 -1.04
N ASP A 139 -16.63 8.12 -0.88
CA ASP A 139 -16.82 9.40 -0.21
C ASP A 139 -15.63 10.31 -0.54
N ASP A 140 -15.82 11.30 -1.43
CA ASP A 140 -14.74 12.16 -1.93
C ASP A 140 -14.16 13.07 -0.85
N ASP A 141 -15.00 13.54 0.09
CA ASP A 141 -14.53 14.35 1.23
C ASP A 141 -13.58 13.52 2.10
N LYS A 142 -13.93 12.25 2.33
CA LYS A 142 -13.06 11.31 3.06
C LYS A 142 -11.80 10.97 2.28
N ALA A 143 -11.90 10.82 0.96
CA ALA A 143 -10.76 10.60 0.09
C ALA A 143 -9.75 11.74 0.21
N LEU A 144 -10.21 12.99 0.07
CA LEU A 144 -9.40 14.19 0.19
C LEU A 144 -8.71 14.30 1.55
N GLU A 145 -9.45 14.08 2.64
CA GLU A 145 -8.89 14.10 4.01
C GLU A 145 -7.72 13.13 4.15
N LEU A 146 -7.89 11.90 3.67
CA LEU A 146 -6.90 10.83 3.81
C LEU A 146 -5.71 11.01 2.87
N LEU A 147 -5.93 11.43 1.62
CA LEU A 147 -4.85 11.71 0.68
C LEU A 147 -3.97 12.86 1.17
N LYS A 148 -4.57 13.94 1.71
CA LYS A 148 -3.82 15.05 2.33
C LYS A 148 -3.00 14.60 3.53
N LYS A 149 -3.51 13.68 4.36
CA LYS A 149 -2.72 13.07 5.45
C LYS A 149 -1.54 12.25 4.92
N GLY A 150 -1.76 11.47 3.86
CA GLY A 150 -0.69 10.73 3.18
C GLY A 150 0.41 11.65 2.66
N LEU A 151 0.03 12.72 1.96
CA LEU A 151 0.96 13.76 1.50
C LEU A 151 1.68 14.48 2.64
N GLN A 152 1.00 14.78 3.74
CA GLN A 152 1.65 15.41 4.90
C GLN A 152 2.74 14.53 5.50
N ILE A 153 2.57 13.20 5.48
CA ILE A 153 3.57 12.25 5.98
C ILE A 153 4.69 12.06 4.96
N ASN A 154 4.36 11.98 3.67
CA ASN A 154 5.30 11.73 2.58
C ASN A 154 5.11 12.74 1.44
N PRO A 155 5.59 13.98 1.60
CA PRO A 155 5.35 15.05 0.63
C PRO A 155 6.10 14.85 -0.69
N ASP A 156 7.20 14.09 -0.68
CA ASP A 156 8.08 13.88 -1.84
C ASP A 156 7.98 12.45 -2.40
N GLY A 157 7.01 11.67 -1.93
CA GLY A 157 6.83 10.27 -2.32
C GLY A 157 6.16 10.11 -3.67
N ILE A 158 6.63 9.14 -4.46
CA ILE A 158 6.06 8.85 -5.79
C ILE A 158 4.56 8.48 -5.70
N ASP A 159 4.19 7.59 -4.77
CA ASP A 159 2.82 7.10 -4.67
C ASP A 159 1.87 8.16 -4.05
N SER A 160 2.31 8.89 -3.02
CA SER A 160 1.48 9.93 -2.38
C SER A 160 1.14 11.07 -3.35
N ASN A 161 2.12 11.53 -4.12
CA ASN A 161 1.90 12.56 -5.14
C ASN A 161 1.08 12.03 -6.32
N TYR A 162 1.38 10.82 -6.83
CA TYR A 162 0.60 10.24 -7.93
C TYR A 162 -0.88 10.06 -7.57
N PHE A 163 -1.18 9.45 -6.42
CA PHE A 163 -2.57 9.16 -6.06
C PHE A 163 -3.36 10.41 -5.68
N TYR A 164 -2.71 11.46 -5.19
CA TYR A 164 -3.38 12.75 -5.03
C TYR A 164 -3.64 13.42 -6.38
N ALA A 165 -2.71 13.33 -7.33
CA ALA A 165 -2.95 13.81 -8.69
C ALA A 165 -4.07 13.04 -9.40
N ASP A 166 -4.15 11.72 -9.22
CA ASP A 166 -5.25 10.89 -9.75
C ASP A 166 -6.61 11.29 -9.15
N TYR A 167 -6.64 11.68 -7.87
CA TYR A 167 -7.83 12.28 -7.27
C TYR A 167 -8.15 13.64 -7.92
N LEU A 168 -7.18 14.54 -8.06
CA LEU A 168 -7.37 15.86 -8.68
C LEU A 168 -7.87 15.74 -10.13
N TYR A 169 -7.34 14.76 -10.88
CA TYR A 169 -7.82 14.43 -12.21
C TYR A 169 -9.29 14.03 -12.22
N ASP A 170 -9.72 13.16 -11.30
CA ASP A 170 -11.12 12.74 -11.15
C ASP A 170 -12.04 13.92 -10.80
N GLN A 171 -11.52 14.87 -10.02
CA GLN A 171 -12.19 16.14 -9.69
C GLN A 171 -12.07 17.22 -10.79
N LYS A 172 -11.45 16.89 -11.93
CA LYS A 172 -11.19 17.77 -13.09
C LYS A 172 -10.28 18.97 -12.80
N ASP A 173 -9.52 18.93 -11.72
CA ASP A 173 -8.47 19.91 -11.44
C ASP A 173 -7.16 19.51 -12.12
N TYR A 174 -7.16 19.60 -13.45
CA TYR A 174 -6.06 19.14 -14.28
C TYR A 174 -4.75 19.89 -14.05
N LYS A 175 -4.83 21.20 -13.77
CA LYS A 175 -3.63 22.02 -13.55
C LYS A 175 -2.92 21.64 -12.26
N GLU A 176 -3.67 21.46 -11.17
CA GLU A 176 -3.08 21.00 -9.92
C GLU A 176 -2.59 19.55 -10.05
N ALA A 177 -3.35 18.68 -10.75
CA ALA A 177 -2.95 17.30 -11.01
C ALA A 177 -1.57 17.21 -11.69
N ILE A 178 -1.32 17.99 -12.75
CA ILE A 178 -0.01 18.05 -13.43
C ILE A 178 1.10 18.38 -12.44
N SER A 179 0.90 19.39 -11.58
CA SER A 179 1.92 19.81 -10.61
C SER A 179 2.32 18.70 -9.65
N TYR A 180 1.36 17.87 -9.23
CA TYR A 180 1.63 16.71 -8.37
C TYR A 180 2.21 15.52 -9.15
N LEU A 181 1.88 15.33 -10.44
CA LEU A 181 2.52 14.32 -11.28
C LEU A 181 3.99 14.64 -11.54
N GLU A 182 4.35 15.90 -11.74
CA GLU A 182 5.73 16.34 -11.85
C GLU A 182 6.52 16.09 -10.57
N LYS A 183 5.92 16.34 -9.39
CA LYS A 183 6.52 15.96 -8.10
C LYS A 183 6.74 14.45 -8.00
N ALA A 184 5.75 13.65 -8.43
CA ALA A 184 5.86 12.20 -8.41
C ALA A 184 7.01 11.69 -9.32
N LEU A 185 7.20 12.29 -10.50
CA LEU A 185 8.32 11.96 -11.41
C LEU A 185 9.69 12.30 -10.82
N ASN A 186 9.77 13.34 -9.98
CA ASN A 186 11.00 13.78 -9.33
C ASN A 186 11.25 13.11 -7.97
N ALA A 187 10.37 12.19 -7.55
CA ALA A 187 10.49 11.52 -6.26
C ALA A 187 11.76 10.64 -6.17
N PRO A 188 12.38 10.50 -4.98
CA PRO A 188 13.52 9.62 -4.80
C PRO A 188 13.21 8.16 -5.14
N ALA A 189 14.10 7.51 -5.90
CA ALA A 189 13.97 6.11 -6.26
C ALA A 189 14.05 5.19 -5.04
N ARG A 190 13.20 4.17 -5.00
CA ARG A 190 13.12 3.20 -3.91
C ARG A 190 13.96 1.99 -4.28
N SER A 191 15.18 1.92 -3.73
CA SER A 191 16.20 0.92 -4.08
C SER A 191 15.70 -0.53 -3.98
N ASN A 192 14.78 -0.82 -3.06
CA ASN A 192 14.18 -2.14 -2.87
C ASN A 192 12.94 -2.41 -3.75
N ARG A 193 12.45 -1.44 -4.53
CA ARG A 193 11.21 -1.51 -5.33
C ARG A 193 11.35 -0.98 -6.77
N PRO A 194 12.44 -1.25 -7.51
CA PRO A 194 12.66 -0.65 -8.84
C PRO A 194 11.57 -0.99 -9.87
N ASN A 195 11.04 -2.22 -9.84
CA ASN A 195 9.95 -2.63 -10.75
C ASN A 195 8.64 -1.91 -10.45
N ALA A 196 8.37 -1.62 -9.18
CA ALA A 196 7.17 -0.88 -8.80
C ALA A 196 7.27 0.59 -9.21
N ASP A 197 8.45 1.20 -9.04
CA ASP A 197 8.71 2.58 -9.45
C ASP A 197 8.61 2.73 -10.96
N LYS A 198 9.21 1.81 -11.72
CA LYS A 198 9.07 1.81 -13.18
C LYS A 198 7.60 1.77 -13.61
N GLY A 199 6.83 0.84 -13.06
CA GLY A 199 5.39 0.73 -13.39
C GLY A 199 4.60 1.98 -12.97
N ARG A 200 4.93 2.58 -11.82
CA ARG A 200 4.29 3.83 -11.37
C ARG A 200 4.65 5.02 -12.28
N ILE A 201 5.88 5.09 -12.79
CA ILE A 201 6.28 6.10 -13.77
C ILE A 201 5.50 5.93 -15.09
N GLU A 202 5.26 4.68 -15.52
CA GLU A 202 4.39 4.40 -16.67
C GLU A 202 2.95 4.88 -16.41
N ASP A 203 2.39 4.62 -15.22
CA ASP A 203 1.07 5.12 -14.80
C ASP A 203 1.01 6.66 -14.80
N ILE A 204 2.05 7.34 -14.30
CA ILE A 204 2.14 8.81 -14.28
C ILE A 204 2.13 9.37 -15.71
N ASN A 205 2.96 8.82 -16.59
CA ASN A 205 3.03 9.27 -17.99
C ASN A 205 1.71 9.06 -18.73
N LYS A 206 1.00 7.96 -18.42
CA LYS A 206 -0.34 7.71 -18.97
C LYS A 206 -1.34 8.77 -18.52
N LEU A 207 -1.36 9.09 -17.23
CA LEU A 207 -2.27 10.10 -16.69
C LEU A 207 -1.97 11.51 -17.22
N LEU A 208 -0.69 11.87 -17.38
CA LEU A 208 -0.30 13.11 -18.05
C LEU A 208 -0.83 13.19 -19.49
N ALA A 209 -0.74 12.10 -20.25
CA ALA A 209 -1.28 12.05 -21.61
C ALA A 209 -2.82 12.20 -21.63
N GLU A 210 -3.52 11.56 -20.68
CA GLU A 210 -4.97 11.71 -20.52
C GLU A 210 -5.35 13.16 -20.17
N ILE A 211 -4.62 13.80 -19.25
CA ILE A 211 -4.85 15.21 -18.91
C ILE A 211 -4.63 16.13 -20.12
N ASN A 212 -3.56 15.94 -20.88
CA ASN A 212 -3.29 16.78 -22.05
C ASN A 212 -4.42 16.68 -23.08
N HIS A 213 -4.95 15.48 -23.30
CA HIS A 213 -6.10 15.28 -24.18
C HIS A 213 -7.38 15.98 -23.67
N GLU A 214 -7.56 16.11 -22.35
CA GLU A 214 -8.71 16.83 -21.76
C GLU A 214 -8.56 18.37 -21.82
N LEU A 215 -7.34 18.87 -22.06
CA LEU A 215 -7.03 20.30 -22.14
C LEU A 215 -6.96 20.85 -23.57
N ASP A 216 -6.84 19.97 -24.57
CA ASP A 216 -6.87 20.28 -26.01
C ASP A 216 -8.30 20.55 -26.50
#